data_AF-A0A6I3DHX4-F1
#
_entry.id   AF-A0A6I3DHX4-F1
#
_cell.length_a   1.000
_cell.length_b   1.000
_cell.length_c   1.000
_cell.angle_alpha   90.00
_cell.angle_beta   90.00
_cell.angle_gamma   90.00
#
_symmetry.space_group_name_H-M   'P 1'
#
loop_
_entity.id
_entity.type
_entity.pdbx_description
1 polymer ?
#
loop_
_entity_poly.entity_id
_entity_poly.type
_entity_poly.pdbx_seq_one_letter_code
_entity_poly.pdbx_strand_id
1 'polypeptide(L)' 'MPVLDGWFVLAELQGRAVRPQVIVCSAKTADADRERAVNLGAAAYVTKPYSPDDLIAQIHSVLAQGQAHVSV' A
#
# COMPACT_ATOMS: atom_id res chain seq x y z
N MET A 1 7.52 3.83 -12.22
CA MET A 1 6.56 3.69 -13.34
C MET A 1 6.82 4.83 -14.30
N PRO A 2 7.12 4.59 -15.58
CA PRO A 2 7.45 5.67 -16.51
C PRO A 2 6.23 6.38 -17.11
N VAL A 3 5.02 5.81 -17.02
CA VAL A 3 3.81 6.33 -17.70
C VAL A 3 2.70 6.78 -16.72
N LEU A 4 2.56 6.12 -15.57
CA LEU A 4 1.53 6.46 -14.57
C LEU A 4 2.16 6.75 -13.20
N ASP A 5 1.65 7.79 -12.52
CA ASP A 5 2.03 8.09 -11.14
C ASP A 5 1.31 7.14 -10.18
N GLY A 6 2.07 6.41 -9.37
CA GLY A 6 1.52 5.49 -8.37
C GLY A 6 0.62 6.18 -7.34
N TRP A 7 0.83 7.47 -7.09
CA TRP A 7 -0.07 8.25 -6.23
C TRP A 7 -1.45 8.45 -6.84
N PHE A 8 -1.51 8.70 -8.15
CA PHE A 8 -2.77 8.85 -8.87
C PHE A 8 -3.55 7.54 -8.86
N VAL A 9 -2.87 6.41 -9.11
CA VAL A 9 -3.49 5.07 -9.00
C VAL A 9 -4.08 4.87 -7.62
N LEU A 10 -3.33 5.16 -6.56
CA LEU A 10 -3.79 4.96 -5.19
C LEU A 10 -5.01 5.83 -4.86
N ALA A 11 -5.02 7.08 -5.33
CA ALA A 11 -6.16 7.99 -5.17
C ALA A 11 -7.41 7.49 -5.93
N GLU A 12 -7.27 7.02 -7.18
CA GLU A 12 -8.40 6.47 -7.93
C GLU A 12 -8.98 5.21 -7.30
N LEU A 13 -8.13 4.35 -6.70
CA LEU A 13 -8.58 3.15 -6.00
C LEU A 13 -9.40 3.47 -4.75
N GLN A 14 -9.20 4.64 -4.12
CA GLN A 14 -9.97 5.07 -2.95
C GLN A 14 -11.46 5.29 -3.28
N GLY A 15 -11.79 5.72 -4.50
CA GLY A 15 -13.17 5.98 -4.92
C GLY A 15 -13.99 4.74 -5.28
N ARG A 16 -13.44 3.53 -5.17
CA ARG A 16 -14.10 2.29 -5.57
C ARG A 16 -14.95 1.71 -4.44
N ALA A 17 -16.14 1.21 -4.77
CA ALA A 17 -17.04 0.55 -3.83
C ALA A 17 -16.41 -0.70 -3.19
N VAL A 18 -15.62 -1.45 -3.95
CA VAL A 18 -14.77 -2.53 -3.45
C VAL A 18 -13.33 -2.11 -3.65
N ARG A 19 -12.66 -1.82 -2.54
CA ARG A 19 -11.29 -1.32 -2.54
C ARG A 19 -10.30 -2.47 -2.29
N PRO A 20 -9.30 -2.69 -3.16
CA PRO A 20 -8.23 -3.64 -2.87
C PRO A 20 -7.30 -3.10 -1.78
N GLN A 21 -6.68 -4.00 -1.02
CA GLN A 21 -5.56 -3.61 -0.16
C GLN A 21 -4.33 -3.32 -1.02
N VAL A 22 -3.69 -2.18 -0.81
CA VAL A 22 -2.55 -1.73 -1.62
C VAL A 22 -1.31 -1.58 -0.76
N ILE A 23 -0.22 -2.20 -1.19
CA ILE A 23 1.13 -2.00 -0.63
C ILE A 23 1.91 -1.11 -1.59
N VAL A 24 2.41 0.02 -1.10
CA VAL A 24 3.23 0.95 -1.89
C VAL A 24 4.69 0.53 -1.77
N CYS A 25 5.37 0.32 -2.91
CA CYS A 25 6.76 -0.14 -2.96
C CYS A 25 7.64 0.90 -3.68
N SER A 26 8.39 1.71 -2.92
CA SER A 26 9.07 2.92 -3.42
C SER A 26 10.52 3.02 -2.95
N ALA A 27 11.40 3.58 -3.78
CA ALA A 27 12.77 3.93 -3.35
C ALA A 27 12.82 5.20 -2.49
N LYS A 28 11.69 5.93 -2.40
CA LYS A 28 11.61 7.14 -1.56
C LYS A 28 11.46 6.75 -0.10
N THR A 29 12.27 7.36 0.75
CA THR A 29 12.37 7.05 2.18
C THR A 29 11.84 8.16 3.08
N ALA A 30 11.37 9.28 2.51
CA ALA A 30 10.89 10.43 3.26
C ALA A 30 9.59 10.10 3.99
N ASP A 31 9.46 10.58 5.22
CA ASP A 31 8.27 10.33 6.05
C ASP A 31 7.01 10.94 5.42
N ALA A 32 7.14 12.07 4.74
CA ALA A 32 6.06 12.67 3.96
C ALA A 32 5.48 11.72 2.89
N ASP A 33 6.30 10.85 2.27
CA ASP A 33 5.81 9.86 1.31
C ASP A 33 5.03 8.73 2.03
N ARG A 34 5.46 8.32 3.23
CA ARG A 34 4.73 7.33 4.05
C ARG A 34 3.39 7.89 4.50
N GLU A 35 3.37 9.11 5.04
CA GLU A 35 2.15 9.81 5.44
C GLU A 35 1.19 9.96 4.27
N ARG A 36 1.69 10.35 3.09
CA ARG A 36 0.88 10.44 1.88
C ARG A 36 0.25 9.11 1.51
N ALA A 37 1.01 8.00 1.60
CA ALA A 37 0.48 6.68 1.31
C ALA A 37 -0.63 6.28 2.28
N VAL A 38 -0.46 6.53 3.57
CA VAL A 38 -1.48 6.28 4.60
C VAL A 38 -2.73 7.12 4.35
N ASN A 39 -2.58 8.41 4.06
CA ASN A 39 -3.71 9.33 3.79
C ASN A 39 -4.51 8.92 2.55
N LEU A 40 -3.84 8.37 1.53
CA LEU A 40 -4.49 7.81 0.35
C LEU A 40 -4.97 6.37 0.58
N GLY A 41 -4.79 5.80 1.78
CA GLY A 41 -5.28 4.51 2.25
C GLY A 41 -4.51 3.28 1.77
N ALA A 42 -3.21 3.43 1.53
CA ALA A 42 -2.33 2.27 1.42
C ALA A 42 -2.37 1.45 2.72
N ALA A 43 -2.42 0.13 2.59
CA ALA A 43 -2.34 -0.80 3.72
C ALA A 43 -0.92 -0.90 4.28
N ALA A 44 0.10 -0.68 3.44
CA ALA A 44 1.49 -0.62 3.87
C ALA A 44 2.35 0.19 2.89
N TYR A 45 3.51 0.63 3.38
CA TYR A 45 4.56 1.28 2.59
C TYR A 45 5.89 0.57 2.83
N VAL A 46 6.48 0.03 1.76
CA VAL A 46 7.75 -0.69 1.78
C VAL A 46 8.78 0.07 0.97
N THR A 47 9.92 0.35 1.61
CA THR A 47 11.08 0.98 0.98
C THR A 47 11.89 -0.03 0.17
N LYS A 48 12.28 0.35 -1.04
CA LYS A 48 13.23 -0.40 -1.87
C LYS A 48 14.67 0.00 -1.53
N PRO A 49 15.63 -0.94 -1.60
CA PRO A 49 15.45 -2.37 -1.88
C PRO A 49 14.87 -3.12 -0.67
N TYR A 50 14.12 -4.19 -0.93
CA TYR A 50 13.58 -5.11 0.09
C TYR A 50 13.90 -6.55 -0.31
N SER A 51 13.97 -7.46 0.68
CA SER A 51 14.05 -8.88 0.39
C SER A 51 12.67 -9.44 -0.01
N PRO A 52 12.60 -10.52 -0.80
CA PRO A 52 11.35 -11.21 -1.08
C PRO A 52 10.63 -11.67 0.20
N ASP A 53 11.38 -12.15 1.19
CA ASP A 53 10.83 -12.65 2.45
C ASP A 53 10.17 -11.53 3.27
N ASP A 54 10.80 -10.35 3.33
CA ASP A 54 10.22 -9.18 4.01
C ASP A 54 8.92 -8.73 3.32
N LEU A 55 8.89 -8.75 1.98
CA LEU A 55 7.68 -8.40 1.24
C LEU A 55 6.56 -9.43 1.46
N ILE A 56 6.89 -10.72 1.49
CA ILE A 56 5.92 -11.79 1.78
C ILE A 56 5.35 -11.64 3.19
N ALA A 57 6.20 -11.39 4.19
CA ALA A 57 5.76 -11.13 5.56
C ALA A 57 4.81 -9.92 5.63
N GLN A 58 5.11 -8.85 4.89
CA GLN A 58 4.25 -7.68 4.82
C GLN A 58 2.90 -7.98 4.15
N ILE A 59 2.89 -8.78 3.09
CA ILE A 59 1.64 -9.23 2.43
C ILE A 59 0.79 -10.02 3.41
N HIS A 60 1.37 -10.96 4.15
CA HIS A 60 0.64 -11.73 5.16
C HIS A 60 0.05 -10.84 6.26
N SER A 61 0.80 -9.82 6.72
CA SER A 61 0.31 -8.86 7.70
C SER A 61 -0.90 -8.07 7.18
N VAL A 62 -0.82 -7.57 5.94
CA VAL A 62 -1.89 -6.80 5.29
C VAL A 62 -3.14 -7.66 5.09
N LEU A 63 -2.99 -8.91 4.63
CA LEU A 63 -4.11 -9.84 4.46
C LEU A 63 -4.78 -10.18 5.80
N ALA A 64 -4.00 -10.41 6.86
CA ALA A 64 -4.54 -10.68 8.20
C ALA A 64 -5.39 -9.52 8.73
N GLN A 65 -4.99 -8.26 8.48
CA GLN A 65 -5.78 -7.07 8.82
C GLN A 65 -7.06 -6.96 8.00
N GLY A 66 -7.05 -7.41 6.75
CA GLY A 66 -8.22 -7.40 5.87
C GLY A 66 -9.31 -8.36 6.33
N GLN A 67 -8.92 -9.55 6.80
CA GLN A 67 -9.86 -10.54 7.35
C GLN A 67 -10.51 -10.07 8.65
N ALA A 68 -9.82 -9.24 9.44
CA ALA A 68 -10.37 -8.66 10.66
C ALA A 68 -11.43 -7.56 10.39
N HIS A 69 -11.43 -6.96 9.20
CA HIS A 69 -12.36 -5.89 8.82
C HIS A 69 -13.59 -6.41 8.04
N VAL A 70 -13.61 -7.69 7.65
CA VAL A 70 -14.79 -8.38 7.10
C VAL A 70 -15.56 -9.01 8.27
N SER A 71 -16.15 -8.18 9.11
CA SER A 71 -17.07 -8.59 10.16
C SER A 71 -18.13 -7.52 10.34
N VAL A 72 -19.01 -7.37 9.34
CA VAL A 72 -20.34 -6.75 9.45
C VAL A 72 -21.27 -7.46 8.47
#